data_AF-A0A1M7MTK3-F1
#
_entry.id   AF-A0A1M7MTK3-F1
#
_cell.length_a   1.000
_cell.length_b   1.000
_cell.length_c   1.000
_cell.angle_alpha   90.00
_cell.angle_beta   90.00
_cell.angle_gamma   90.00
#
_symmetry.space_group_name_H-M   'P 1'
#
loop_
_entity.id
_entity.type
_entity.pdbx_description
1 polymer ?
#
loop_
_entity_poly.entity_id
_entity_poly.type
_entity_poly.pdbx_seq_one_letter_code
_entity_poly.pdbx_strand_id
1 'polypeptide(L)'
;DVTSPYAWYYDNKGTSSTSDDKYSHTWSVAKKLYTFIVLDSNPRRGKNATTSPYPGTTSDPYPDNTTIGDAIFYDWNGDAEIDHVSIYVANGTDPNSGYSGALVDQHTTNRYHAIWSLSPYNRWRNTTKIYPVELYTTY
;
A
#
# COMPACT_ATOMS: atom_id res chain seq x y z
N ASP A 1 17.24 19.14 -10.79
CA ASP A 1 15.83 19.20 -10.40
C ASP A 1 15.26 17.79 -10.32
N VAL A 2 14.53 17.41 -9.27
CA VAL A 2 13.79 16.13 -9.25
C VAL A 2 12.40 16.38 -9.84
N THR A 3 12.41 16.70 -11.13
CA THR A 3 11.23 16.72 -12.00
C THR A 3 10.96 15.34 -12.60
N SER A 4 11.81 14.36 -12.28
CA SER A 4 11.62 12.98 -12.72
C SER A 4 10.57 12.29 -11.84
N PRO A 5 9.46 11.78 -12.41
CA PRO A 5 8.47 10.99 -11.68
C PRO A 5 9.04 9.67 -11.13
N TYR A 6 10.30 9.35 -11.43
CA TYR A 6 10.95 8.07 -11.17
C TYR A 6 11.85 8.01 -9.92
N ALA A 7 11.88 9.04 -9.07
CA ALA A 7 12.70 9.03 -7.87
C ALA A 7 12.05 8.20 -6.73
N TRP A 8 12.71 7.12 -6.33
CA TRP A 8 12.31 6.21 -5.24
C TRP A 8 12.59 6.76 -3.83
N TYR A 9 13.47 7.77 -3.69
CA TYR A 9 13.98 8.18 -2.38
C TYR A 9 14.49 9.62 -2.34
N TYR A 10 14.38 10.17 -1.14
CA TYR A 10 15.00 11.37 -0.55
C TYR A 10 16.42 11.65 -1.05
N ASP A 11 16.68 12.85 -1.56
CA ASP A 11 18.00 13.29 -2.00
C ASP A 11 18.49 14.39 -1.06
N ASN A 12 19.48 14.10 -0.21
CA ASN A 12 20.11 15.07 0.67
C ASN A 12 21.11 16.00 -0.04
N LYS A 13 21.28 15.84 -1.36
CA LYS A 13 22.24 16.57 -2.19
C LYS A 13 23.69 16.47 -1.71
N GLY A 14 24.02 15.49 -0.86
CA GLY A 14 25.32 15.38 -0.21
C GLY A 14 25.56 16.41 0.90
N THR A 15 24.51 17.06 1.42
CA THR A 15 24.59 18.02 2.52
C THR A 15 24.05 17.43 3.83
N SER A 16 24.50 17.95 4.97
CA SER A 16 24.00 17.58 6.30
C SER A 16 22.79 18.40 6.75
N SER A 17 22.33 19.34 5.91
CA SER A 17 21.21 20.23 6.23
C SER A 17 19.91 19.70 5.65
N THR A 18 18.88 19.59 6.49
CA THR A 18 17.56 19.10 6.05
C THR A 18 16.79 20.10 5.17
N SER A 19 17.30 21.32 5.01
CA SER A 19 16.72 22.35 4.15
C SER A 19 16.87 22.08 2.66
N ASP A 20 17.86 21.26 2.27
CA ASP A 20 18.19 20.95 0.87
C ASP A 20 17.67 19.56 0.44
N ASP A 21 17.02 18.87 1.38
CA ASP A 21 16.42 17.56 1.16
C ASP A 21 15.29 17.66 0.14
N LYS A 22 15.37 16.87 -0.93
CA LYS A 22 14.27 16.71 -1.88
C LYS A 22 13.59 15.37 -1.65
N TYR A 23 12.36 15.39 -1.16
CA TYR A 23 11.52 14.21 -1.01
C TYR A 23 10.77 13.91 -2.30
N SER A 24 10.73 12.66 -2.73
CA SER A 24 9.77 12.27 -3.76
C SER A 24 8.38 12.16 -3.12
N HIS A 25 7.38 12.83 -3.71
CA HIS A 25 5.98 12.65 -3.31
C HIS A 25 5.47 11.23 -3.55
N THR A 26 6.23 10.39 -4.26
CA THR A 26 5.86 9.01 -4.57
C THR A 26 5.78 8.16 -3.31
N TRP A 27 6.51 8.46 -2.22
CA TRP A 27 6.39 7.69 -0.98
C TRP A 27 5.31 8.23 -0.02
N SER A 28 5.10 9.54 0.02
CA SER A 28 4.22 10.19 0.99
C SER A 28 2.74 10.26 0.56
N VAL A 29 2.43 9.99 -0.71
CA VAL A 29 1.07 10.09 -1.26
C VAL A 29 0.68 8.76 -1.89
N ALA A 30 -0.34 8.07 -1.34
CA ALA A 30 -0.74 6.72 -1.74
C ALA A 30 -1.03 6.59 -3.25
N LYS A 31 -1.79 7.51 -3.84
CA LYS A 31 -2.00 7.59 -5.29
C LYS A 31 -0.71 7.62 -6.11
N LYS A 32 0.25 8.46 -5.70
CA LYS A 32 1.53 8.61 -6.42
C LYS A 32 2.40 7.37 -6.25
N LEU A 33 2.37 6.74 -5.07
CA LEU A 33 3.03 5.47 -4.81
C LEU A 33 2.49 4.36 -5.72
N TYR A 34 1.17 4.21 -5.76
CA TYR A 34 0.50 3.24 -6.62
C TYR A 34 0.84 3.46 -8.09
N THR A 35 0.74 4.71 -8.57
CA THR A 35 1.08 5.06 -9.95
C THR A 35 2.52 4.68 -10.29
N PHE A 36 3.47 5.00 -9.43
CA PHE A 36 4.89 4.70 -9.62
C PHE A 36 5.18 3.18 -9.66
N ILE A 37 4.55 2.40 -8.79
CA ILE A 37 4.75 0.94 -8.71
C ILE A 37 4.04 0.21 -9.85
N VAL A 38 2.83 0.64 -10.19
CA VAL A 38 1.88 -0.16 -10.99
C VAL A 38 1.65 0.39 -12.38
N LEU A 39 1.56 1.72 -12.55
CA LEU A 39 1.07 2.36 -13.78
C LEU A 39 2.18 2.94 -14.66
N ASP A 40 3.33 3.31 -14.10
CA ASP A 40 4.47 3.82 -14.86
C ASP A 40 5.28 2.71 -15.53
N SER A 41 5.96 3.00 -16.64
CA SER A 41 6.87 2.08 -17.38
C SER A 41 8.18 1.80 -16.63
N ASN A 42 8.15 1.71 -15.30
CA ASN A 42 9.30 1.37 -14.48
C ASN A 42 9.73 -0.08 -14.79
N PRO A 43 11.00 -0.40 -15.07
CA PRO A 43 11.43 -1.78 -15.27
C PRO A 43 11.31 -2.67 -14.01
N ARG A 44 11.04 -2.08 -12.84
CA ARG A 44 10.81 -2.76 -11.55
C ARG A 44 9.38 -2.55 -11.06
N ARG A 45 8.40 -2.82 -11.93
CA ARG A 45 6.98 -2.69 -11.55
C ARG A 45 6.63 -3.74 -10.51
N GLY A 46 5.76 -3.35 -9.59
CA GLY A 46 5.00 -4.36 -8.86
C GLY A 46 4.06 -5.09 -9.83
N LYS A 47 3.85 -6.38 -9.62
CA LYS A 47 2.83 -7.12 -10.35
C LYS A 47 1.50 -6.91 -9.63
N ASN A 48 0.52 -6.40 -10.36
CA ASN A 48 -0.85 -6.36 -9.84
C ASN A 48 -1.32 -7.78 -9.55
N ALA A 49 -1.68 -8.04 -8.30
CA ALA A 49 -2.17 -9.33 -7.86
C ALA A 49 -3.53 -9.67 -8.48
N THR A 50 -4.31 -8.66 -8.84
CA THR A 50 -5.70 -8.84 -9.27
C THR A 50 -6.12 -7.77 -10.28
N THR A 51 -6.66 -8.21 -11.42
CA THR A 51 -7.44 -7.34 -12.33
C THR A 51 -8.83 -7.02 -11.78
N SER A 52 -9.19 -7.60 -10.62
CA SER A 52 -10.45 -7.41 -9.92
C SER A 52 -10.18 -7.14 -8.43
N PRO A 53 -10.32 -5.90 -7.94
CA PRO A 53 -10.06 -5.58 -6.54
C PRO A 53 -11.04 -6.27 -5.60
N TYR A 54 -10.57 -6.56 -4.38
CA TYR A 54 -11.44 -7.11 -3.33
C TYR A 54 -12.40 -6.03 -2.80
N PRO A 55 -13.61 -6.40 -2.37
CA PRO A 55 -14.46 -5.49 -1.61
C PRO A 55 -13.87 -5.26 -0.21
N GLY A 56 -14.01 -4.05 0.33
CA GLY A 56 -13.61 -3.73 1.70
C GLY A 56 -14.34 -4.54 2.79
N THR A 57 -15.42 -5.22 2.43
CA THR A 57 -16.15 -6.14 3.30
C THR A 57 -15.59 -7.56 3.30
N THR A 58 -14.54 -7.86 2.53
CA THR A 58 -14.01 -9.23 2.49
C THR A 58 -13.54 -9.70 3.87
N SER A 59 -13.91 -10.93 4.20
CA SER A 59 -13.47 -11.65 5.39
C SER A 59 -12.39 -12.69 5.06
N ASP A 60 -11.85 -12.68 3.84
CA ASP A 60 -10.85 -13.66 3.42
C ASP A 60 -9.62 -13.56 4.33
N PRO A 61 -9.07 -14.70 4.79
CA PRO A 61 -7.93 -14.68 5.69
C PRO A 61 -6.68 -14.17 4.97
N TYR A 62 -6.52 -14.36 3.65
CA TYR A 62 -5.31 -13.95 2.92
C TYR A 62 -5.66 -13.43 1.53
N PRO A 63 -5.05 -12.31 1.08
CA PRO A 63 -5.16 -11.85 -0.31
C PRO A 63 -4.37 -12.74 -1.26
N ASP A 64 -4.86 -12.92 -2.49
CA ASP A 64 -4.16 -13.66 -3.55
C ASP A 64 -2.94 -12.91 -4.06
N ASN A 65 -1.94 -13.65 -4.56
CA ASN A 65 -0.74 -13.14 -5.25
C ASN A 65 -0.03 -11.99 -4.50
N THR A 66 0.05 -12.08 -3.18
CA THR A 66 0.70 -11.09 -2.31
C THR A 66 1.22 -11.80 -1.06
N THR A 67 2.37 -11.39 -0.56
CA THR A 67 3.09 -12.00 0.57
C THR A 67 3.57 -10.95 1.56
N ILE A 68 4.13 -11.39 2.69
CA ILE A 68 4.72 -10.49 3.68
C ILE A 68 5.83 -9.64 3.01
N GLY A 69 5.76 -8.32 3.20
CA GLY A 69 6.62 -7.32 2.57
C GLY A 69 5.96 -6.57 1.42
N ASP A 70 4.87 -7.09 0.87
CA ASP A 70 4.14 -6.46 -0.22
C ASP A 70 3.15 -5.39 0.25
N ALA A 71 2.63 -4.61 -0.69
CA ALA A 71 1.73 -3.49 -0.43
C ALA A 71 0.25 -3.87 -0.65
N ILE A 72 -0.61 -3.35 0.23
CA ILE A 72 -2.06 -3.38 0.07
C ILE A 72 -2.55 -1.95 -0.09
N PHE A 73 -3.11 -1.63 -1.25
CA PHE A 73 -3.67 -0.30 -1.53
C PHE A 73 -5.18 -0.30 -1.39
N TYR A 74 -5.72 0.86 -1.02
CA TYR A 74 -7.15 1.03 -0.79
C TYR A 74 -7.68 2.27 -1.49
N ASP A 75 -8.76 2.08 -2.22
CA ASP A 75 -9.67 3.10 -2.69
C ASP A 75 -10.90 3.00 -1.79
N TRP A 76 -11.15 4.00 -0.94
CA TRP A 76 -12.19 3.90 0.08
C TRP A 76 -13.59 4.04 -0.47
N ASN A 77 -13.74 4.84 -1.52
CA ASN A 77 -15.03 5.29 -2.01
C ASN A 77 -15.41 4.63 -3.36
N GLY A 78 -14.51 3.86 -3.95
CA GLY A 78 -14.71 3.11 -5.19
C GLY A 78 -14.61 3.98 -6.45
N ASP A 79 -14.00 5.16 -6.39
CA ASP A 79 -13.87 6.11 -7.49
C ASP A 79 -12.64 5.87 -8.38
N ALA A 80 -11.93 4.76 -8.16
CA ALA A 80 -10.68 4.38 -8.80
C ALA A 80 -9.48 5.26 -8.43
N GLU A 81 -9.58 6.06 -7.36
CA GLU A 81 -8.46 6.79 -6.77
C GLU A 81 -7.96 6.10 -5.50
N ILE A 82 -6.63 5.96 -5.39
CA ILE A 82 -6.03 5.31 -4.23
C ILE A 82 -5.88 6.31 -3.08
N ASP A 83 -6.61 6.06 -2.01
CA ASP A 83 -6.66 6.86 -0.80
C ASP A 83 -5.59 6.48 0.22
N HIS A 84 -5.23 5.19 0.29
CA HIS A 84 -4.34 4.68 1.33
C HIS A 84 -3.54 3.46 0.93
N VAL A 85 -2.52 3.16 1.72
CA VAL A 85 -1.64 1.99 1.55
C VAL A 85 -1.24 1.44 2.91
N SER A 86 -1.13 0.11 2.99
CA SER A 86 -0.51 -0.62 4.09
C SER A 86 0.59 -1.54 3.58
N ILE A 87 1.43 -2.02 4.48
CA ILE A 87 2.37 -3.12 4.21
C ILE A 87 1.82 -4.39 4.87
N TYR A 88 1.82 -5.51 4.15
CA TYR A 88 1.56 -6.83 4.72
C TYR A 88 2.77 -7.28 5.52
N VAL A 89 2.63 -7.47 6.83
CA VAL A 89 3.76 -7.65 7.76
C VAL A 89 3.83 -9.02 8.41
N ALA A 90 2.70 -9.71 8.59
CA ALA A 90 2.68 -10.98 9.30
C ALA A 90 1.39 -11.78 9.03
N ASN A 91 1.43 -13.07 9.32
CA ASN A 91 0.24 -13.90 9.49
C ASN A 91 -0.04 -14.04 10.97
N GLY A 92 -1.29 -13.86 11.37
CA GLY A 92 -1.64 -13.98 12.78
C GLY A 92 -3.08 -13.61 13.07
N THR A 93 -3.31 -13.19 14.31
CA THR A 93 -4.62 -12.69 14.76
C THR A 93 -4.50 -11.20 15.04
N ASP A 94 -5.38 -10.44 14.43
CA ASP A 94 -5.53 -9.02 14.67
C ASP A 94 -5.85 -8.78 16.15
N PRO A 95 -5.01 -8.02 16.88
CA PRO A 95 -5.13 -7.88 18.33
C PRO A 95 -6.39 -7.11 18.76
N ASN A 96 -7.01 -6.33 17.89
CA ASN A 96 -8.18 -5.53 18.25
C ASN A 96 -9.50 -6.12 17.71
N SER A 97 -9.49 -6.75 16.53
CA SER A 97 -10.71 -7.34 15.95
C SER A 97 -10.88 -8.84 16.26
N GLY A 98 -9.79 -9.55 16.59
CA GLY A 98 -9.79 -11.00 16.79
C GLY A 98 -9.86 -11.81 15.49
N TYR A 99 -9.85 -11.18 14.31
CA TYR A 99 -9.81 -11.88 13.03
C TYR A 99 -8.40 -12.40 12.73
N SER A 100 -8.33 -13.62 12.20
CA SER A 100 -7.07 -14.25 11.83
C SER A 100 -6.84 -14.24 10.33
N GLY A 101 -5.61 -13.97 9.92
CA GLY A 101 -5.24 -13.86 8.52
C GLY A 101 -3.95 -13.07 8.29
N ALA A 102 -3.84 -12.48 7.11
CA ALA A 102 -2.84 -11.49 6.74
C ALA A 102 -3.04 -10.23 7.57
N LEU A 103 -1.96 -9.78 8.20
CA LEU A 103 -1.92 -8.61 9.04
C LEU A 103 -1.11 -7.51 8.37
N VAL A 104 -1.60 -6.27 8.50
CA VAL A 104 -1.00 -5.10 7.89
C VAL A 104 -0.68 -4.02 8.90
N ASP A 105 0.36 -3.25 8.59
CA ASP A 105 0.73 -2.06 9.34
C ASP A 105 0.46 -0.78 8.53
N GLN A 106 0.03 0.28 9.23
CA GLN A 106 -0.25 1.60 8.66
C GLN A 106 0.34 2.72 9.50
N HIS A 107 0.94 3.68 8.80
CA HIS A 107 1.54 4.86 9.41
C HIS A 107 0.51 5.91 9.84
N THR A 108 -0.40 6.35 8.96
CA THR A 108 -1.22 7.55 9.22
C THR A 108 -2.32 7.34 10.27
N THR A 109 -2.84 6.13 10.40
CA THR A 109 -3.88 5.76 11.36
C THR A 109 -3.38 4.87 12.50
N ASN A 110 -2.06 4.69 12.62
CA ASN A 110 -1.40 3.84 13.61
C ASN A 110 -2.10 2.48 13.76
N ARG A 111 -2.15 1.70 12.68
CA ARG A 111 -2.60 0.31 12.76
C ARG A 111 -1.36 -0.56 12.84
N TYR A 112 -1.26 -1.29 13.95
CA TYR A 112 -0.30 -2.34 14.15
C TYR A 112 -1.04 -3.67 14.06
N HIS A 113 -0.62 -4.53 13.14
CA HIS A 113 -1.12 -5.89 12.97
C HIS A 113 -2.65 -5.96 12.76
N ALA A 114 -3.22 -5.03 11.99
CA ALA A 114 -4.65 -5.06 11.67
C ALA A 114 -4.94 -6.08 10.56
N ILE A 115 -6.12 -6.70 10.55
CA ILE A 115 -6.53 -7.57 9.44
C ILE A 115 -6.47 -6.80 8.10
N TRP A 116 -5.90 -7.42 7.07
CA TRP A 116 -5.57 -6.75 5.80
C TRP A 116 -6.77 -6.11 5.09
N SER A 117 -7.97 -6.65 5.25
CA SER A 117 -9.17 -6.07 4.63
C SER A 117 -9.63 -4.78 5.30
N LEU A 118 -9.17 -4.53 6.53
CA LEU A 118 -9.58 -3.45 7.42
C LEU A 118 -11.10 -3.34 7.63
N SER A 119 -11.87 -4.38 7.28
CA SER A 119 -13.32 -4.41 7.40
C SER A 119 -13.84 -3.96 8.79
N PRO A 120 -13.20 -4.34 9.92
CA PRO A 120 -13.60 -3.86 11.25
C PRO A 120 -13.35 -2.38 11.49
N TYR A 121 -12.40 -1.77 10.78
CA TYR A 121 -11.89 -0.42 11.03
C TYR A 121 -12.32 0.60 9.99
N ASN A 122 -12.90 0.14 8.89
CA ASN A 122 -13.22 0.95 7.74
C ASN A 122 -14.73 1.22 7.68
N ARG A 123 -15.13 2.45 8.04
CA ARG A 123 -16.54 2.90 7.94
C ARG A 123 -17.06 2.94 6.50
N TRP A 124 -16.16 2.97 5.51
CA TRP A 124 -16.47 3.01 4.08
C TRP A 124 -16.31 1.63 3.40
N ARG A 125 -16.18 0.55 4.18
CA ARG A 125 -15.92 -0.81 3.66
C ARG A 125 -16.84 -1.27 2.52
N ASN A 126 -18.08 -0.77 2.47
CA ASN A 126 -19.06 -1.14 1.45
C ASN A 126 -18.74 -0.55 0.06
N THR A 127 -18.07 0.59 0.02
CA THR A 127 -17.63 1.25 -1.22
C THR A 127 -16.17 0.93 -1.54
N THR A 128 -15.41 0.52 -0.53
CA THR A 128 -13.97 0.29 -0.65
C THR A 128 -13.61 -0.81 -1.64
N LYS A 129 -12.58 -0.54 -2.44
CA LYS A 129 -11.87 -1.48 -3.31
C LYS A 129 -10.44 -1.65 -2.81
N ILE A 130 -9.99 -2.89 -2.68
CA ILE A 130 -8.66 -3.23 -2.16
C ILE A 130 -7.82 -3.86 -3.26
N TYR A 131 -6.59 -3.37 -3.41
CA TYR A 131 -5.64 -3.78 -4.44
C TYR A 131 -4.36 -4.29 -3.78
N PRO A 132 -4.22 -5.62 -3.60
CA PRO A 132 -2.95 -6.23 -3.26
C PRO A 132 -1.96 -6.07 -4.43
N VAL A 133 -0.71 -5.72 -4.13
CA VAL A 133 0.34 -5.48 -5.12
C VAL A 133 1.63 -6.14 -4.67
N GLU A 134 2.07 -7.14 -5.43
CA GLU A 134 3.36 -7.81 -5.27
C GLU A 134 4.49 -6.85 -5.70
N LEU A 135 5.38 -6.47 -4.80
CA LEU A 135 6.42 -5.46 -5.05
C LEU A 135 7.66 -6.03 -5.75
N TYR A 136 7.90 -7.34 -5.63
CA TYR A 136 9.09 -7.98 -6.19
C TYR A 136 8.74 -9.20 -7.04
N THR A 137 8.91 -9.09 -8.36
CA THR A 137 9.06 -10.26 -9.21
C THR A 137 10.54 -10.64 -9.21
N THR A 138 10.92 -11.76 -8.59
CA THR A 138 12.24 -12.36 -8.87
C THR A 138 12.33 -12.67 -10.36
N TYR A 139 13.29 -12.03 -11.05
CA TYR A 139 13.76 -12.42 -12.38
C TYR A 139 14.86 -13.45 -12.26
#